data_AF-A0A1C3WZR6-F1
#
_entry.id   AF-A0A1C3WZR6-F1
#
_cell.length_a   1.000
_cell.length_b   1.000
_cell.length_c   1.000
_cell.angle_alpha   90.00
_cell.angle_beta   90.00
_cell.angle_gamma   90.00
#
_symmetry.space_group_name_H-M   'P 1'
#
loop_
_entity.id
_entity.type
_entity.pdbx_description
1 polymer ?
#
loop_
_entity_poly.entity_id
_entity_poly.type
_entity_poly.pdbx_seq_one_letter_code
_entity_poly.pdbx_strand_id
1 'polypeptide(L)'
;MLLNDGLFMDDWLVLKPRPDYFIDIDFLLNGAGHPIFYSYDTFANWTGAPVVVMVSLALAGIVFGAVCLMLTAIRLDLLDRAEAVGFALIVWTYPGYQLWAGKANAVYVFSFGLLFVGAWLLTLAFSAQGWRRVLLRVACACLFVLSFALNSTVVLYACVMLGLFVATWRSGAVAHGFVRRAWLAAWRCALGYPELIALPLVYAGTLGIWFKRIGLYAQHYGAHLPTLGELASGWKAFFDAGYRDVVGHAIRAAIQVPAPFVLAAVLVGVALLLPRPGTEATALRRATALPLILAVGLFLALSSPYLIAGLRPSSKHFYESRHLLLFGVPAGLALLAFKRQAERWIGPTAAVAMLFGLGSILWIGMLWNDYVFMQARTLKQEALTRSLADRIQPTATVYALDDRFFDYRSRDVPFGLAEVTGMLRLAWGNQPFFGFALRAERPDILQEMEWKRVAPGTAFRHFDPSGPQATILLKAGSGAASDRALVRKYYACRLLARCDVAEFLAQLAEVKITVGPIAGILPLNGASEDVSPGR
;
A
#
# COMPACT_ATOMS: atom_id res chain seq x y z
N MET A 1 1.71 15.64 4.83
CA MET A 1 2.03 14.30 4.30
C MET A 1 3.38 13.80 4.80
N LEU A 2 4.45 14.57 4.67
CA LEU A 2 5.82 14.18 5.08
C LEU A 2 6.10 14.10 6.59
N LEU A 3 5.15 14.52 7.44
CA LEU A 3 5.33 14.65 8.90
C LEU A 3 4.61 13.54 9.69
N ASN A 4 4.07 12.55 8.98
CA ASN A 4 3.47 11.40 9.66
C ASN A 4 4.57 10.37 9.94
N ASP A 5 5.00 10.35 11.19
CA ASP A 5 6.03 9.45 11.72
C ASP A 5 5.41 8.23 12.43
N GLY A 6 4.09 8.01 12.27
CA GLY A 6 3.36 6.92 12.89
C GLY A 6 3.75 5.56 12.33
N LEU A 7 3.69 4.56 13.21
CA LEU A 7 3.84 3.15 12.86
C LEU A 7 2.45 2.51 12.85
N PHE A 8 2.11 1.87 11.74
CA PHE A 8 0.80 1.23 11.53
C PHE A 8 0.98 -0.26 11.25
N MET A 9 -0.03 -1.07 11.59
CA MET A 9 -0.05 -2.50 11.28
C MET A 9 1.25 -3.19 11.74
N ASP A 10 2.02 -3.77 10.82
CA ASP A 10 3.22 -4.58 11.10
C ASP A 10 4.51 -3.76 11.10
N ASP A 11 4.42 -2.42 11.00
CA ASP A 11 5.60 -1.54 10.98
C ASP A 11 6.51 -1.78 12.20
N TRP A 12 5.95 -2.10 13.36
CA TRP A 12 6.66 -2.37 14.61
C TRP A 12 7.38 -3.73 14.63
N LEU A 13 7.03 -4.67 13.73
CA LEU A 13 7.70 -5.97 13.57
C LEU A 13 8.97 -5.83 12.74
N VAL A 14 8.97 -4.91 11.78
CA VAL A 14 10.01 -4.86 10.73
C VAL A 14 10.88 -3.61 10.82
N LEU A 15 10.44 -2.53 11.47
CA LEU A 15 11.22 -1.32 11.62
C LEU A 15 11.74 -1.14 13.04
N LYS A 16 12.98 -0.68 13.14
CA LYS A 16 13.70 -0.42 14.38
C LYS A 16 13.75 1.10 14.65
N PRO A 17 12.71 1.69 15.26
CA PRO A 17 12.64 3.15 15.47
C PRO A 17 13.62 3.67 16.53
N ARG A 18 14.17 2.80 17.39
CA ARG A 18 15.19 3.15 18.38
C ARG A 18 16.31 2.10 18.42
N PRO A 19 17.55 2.46 18.81
CA PRO A 19 18.68 1.53 18.84
C PRO A 19 18.49 0.32 19.77
N ASP A 20 17.76 0.51 20.86
CA ASP A 20 17.42 -0.51 21.83
C ASP A 20 16.25 -1.39 21.36
N TYR A 21 15.41 -0.93 20.45
CA TYR A 21 14.21 -1.66 20.00
C TYR A 21 14.56 -2.97 19.26
N PHE A 22 13.95 -4.07 19.69
CA PHE A 22 14.18 -5.40 19.10
C PHE A 22 13.14 -5.70 18.02
N ILE A 23 13.64 -6.07 16.84
CA ILE A 23 12.85 -6.61 15.74
C ILE A 23 13.35 -8.01 15.40
N ASP A 24 12.41 -8.90 15.10
CA ASP A 24 12.70 -10.17 14.44
C ASP A 24 12.22 -9.98 13.01
N ILE A 25 13.12 -9.60 12.10
CA ILE A 25 12.80 -9.42 10.68
C ILE A 25 13.10 -10.67 9.85
N ASP A 26 13.81 -11.63 10.43
CA ASP A 26 14.26 -12.84 9.75
C ASP A 26 13.09 -13.74 9.35
N PHE A 27 11.93 -13.61 10.02
CA PHE A 27 10.71 -14.29 9.57
C PHE A 27 10.31 -13.88 8.15
N LEU A 28 10.66 -12.68 7.66
CA LEU A 28 10.37 -12.30 6.27
C LEU A 28 11.11 -13.20 5.28
N LEU A 29 12.34 -13.64 5.58
CA LEU A 29 13.11 -14.56 4.74
C LEU A 29 12.72 -16.02 5.00
N ASN A 30 12.79 -16.41 6.27
CA ASN A 30 12.77 -17.81 6.69
C ASN A 30 11.36 -18.33 6.98
N GLY A 31 10.36 -17.44 7.08
CA GLY A 31 8.97 -17.78 7.33
C GLY A 31 8.06 -17.40 6.16
N ALA A 32 7.96 -16.10 5.88
CA ALA A 32 7.01 -15.50 4.94
C ALA A 32 7.49 -15.48 3.47
N GLY A 33 8.77 -15.74 3.20
CA GLY A 33 9.31 -15.84 1.84
C GLY A 33 9.23 -14.52 1.04
N HIS A 34 9.50 -13.39 1.69
CA HIS A 34 9.47 -12.04 1.13
C HIS A 34 10.88 -11.39 1.13
N PRO A 35 11.83 -11.87 0.29
CA PRO A 35 13.20 -11.37 0.28
C PRO A 35 13.35 -9.91 -0.17
N ILE A 36 12.44 -9.44 -1.01
CA ILE A 36 12.40 -8.03 -1.44
C ILE A 36 12.06 -7.13 -0.24
N PHE A 37 11.03 -7.48 0.55
CA PHE A 37 10.67 -6.75 1.77
C PHE A 37 11.83 -6.72 2.75
N TYR A 38 12.38 -7.88 3.06
CA TYR A 38 13.52 -8.01 3.95
C TYR A 38 14.66 -7.08 3.55
N SER A 39 14.98 -7.00 2.25
CA SER A 39 16.08 -6.16 1.74
C SER A 39 15.84 -4.67 2.01
N TYR A 40 14.62 -4.18 1.74
CA TYR A 40 14.27 -2.77 1.97
C TYR A 40 14.23 -2.40 3.44
N ASP A 41 13.57 -3.23 4.25
CA ASP A 41 13.45 -2.99 5.69
C ASP A 41 14.81 -3.09 6.38
N THR A 42 15.65 -4.07 6.01
CA THR A 42 17.03 -4.18 6.51
C THR A 42 17.85 -2.94 6.16
N PHE A 43 17.78 -2.49 4.91
CA PHE A 43 18.46 -1.27 4.49
C PHE A 43 17.97 -0.05 5.29
N ALA A 44 16.66 0.12 5.44
CA ALA A 44 16.09 1.23 6.21
C ALA A 44 16.54 1.19 7.68
N ASN A 45 16.54 0.03 8.31
CA ASN A 45 17.00 -0.13 9.69
C ASN A 45 18.49 0.16 9.86
N TRP A 46 19.33 -0.21 8.88
CA TRP A 46 20.77 0.05 8.93
C TRP A 46 21.10 1.55 8.96
N THR A 47 20.26 2.40 8.37
CA THR A 47 20.46 3.86 8.39
C THR A 47 20.27 4.52 9.76
N GLY A 48 19.66 3.81 10.73
CA GLY A 48 19.24 4.39 12.01
C GLY A 48 18.02 5.33 11.92
N ALA A 49 17.50 5.58 10.72
CA ALA A 49 16.31 6.40 10.48
C ALA A 49 15.30 5.71 9.54
N PRO A 50 14.81 4.50 9.88
CA PRO A 50 14.04 3.66 8.95
C PRO A 50 12.77 4.34 8.42
N VAL A 51 12.07 5.10 9.27
CA VAL A 51 10.85 5.82 8.89
C VAL A 51 11.12 6.83 7.78
N VAL A 52 12.20 7.62 7.90
CA VAL A 52 12.58 8.64 6.92
C VAL A 52 12.95 7.98 5.59
N VAL A 53 13.70 6.87 5.64
CA VAL A 53 14.06 6.10 4.45
C VAL A 53 12.82 5.57 3.73
N MET A 54 11.90 4.92 4.45
CA MET A 54 10.69 4.35 3.84
C MET A 54 9.79 5.40 3.21
N VAL A 55 9.60 6.55 3.88
CA VAL A 55 8.87 7.69 3.31
C VAL A 55 9.57 8.21 2.04
N SER A 56 10.90 8.34 2.08
CA SER A 56 11.68 8.81 0.93
C SER A 56 11.60 7.86 -0.26
N LEU A 57 11.65 6.55 -0.02
CA LEU A 57 11.47 5.53 -1.04
C LEU A 57 10.07 5.60 -1.67
N ALA A 58 9.01 5.67 -0.87
CA ALA A 58 7.65 5.81 -1.41
C ALA A 58 7.51 7.05 -2.31
N LEU A 59 8.04 8.20 -1.88
CA LEU A 59 8.01 9.44 -2.66
C LEU A 59 8.82 9.33 -3.95
N ALA A 60 10.02 8.76 -3.88
CA ALA A 60 10.85 8.49 -5.05
C ALA A 60 10.09 7.60 -6.04
N GLY A 61 9.43 6.55 -5.55
CA GLY A 61 8.58 5.66 -6.35
C GLY A 61 7.47 6.42 -7.07
N ILE A 62 6.76 7.29 -6.34
CA ILE A 62 5.68 8.12 -6.90
C ILE A 62 6.22 9.07 -7.98
N VAL A 63 7.25 9.84 -7.67
CA VAL A 63 7.78 10.86 -8.59
C VAL A 63 8.42 10.24 -9.82
N PHE A 64 9.38 9.32 -9.64
CA PHE A 64 10.05 8.67 -10.76
C PHE A 64 9.11 7.77 -11.54
N GLY A 65 8.19 7.07 -10.87
CA GLY A 65 7.19 6.25 -11.52
C GLY A 65 6.23 7.07 -12.39
N ALA A 66 5.73 8.21 -11.90
CA ALA A 66 4.85 9.11 -12.65
C ALA A 66 5.56 9.71 -13.88
N VAL A 67 6.78 10.20 -13.69
CA VAL A 67 7.58 10.79 -14.77
C VAL A 67 7.91 9.72 -15.83
N CYS A 68 8.38 8.54 -15.42
CA CYS A 68 8.72 7.46 -16.34
C CYS A 68 7.49 6.92 -17.08
N LEU A 69 6.33 6.84 -16.43
CA LEU A 69 5.07 6.47 -17.08
C LEU A 69 4.69 7.48 -18.17
N MET A 70 4.71 8.77 -17.84
CA MET A 70 4.43 9.85 -18.79
C MET A 70 5.41 9.83 -19.97
N LEU A 71 6.73 9.77 -19.68
CA LEU A 71 7.77 9.74 -20.70
C LEU A 71 7.65 8.51 -21.61
N THR A 72 7.35 7.34 -21.03
CA THR A 72 7.13 6.10 -21.80
C THR A 72 5.95 6.24 -22.74
N ALA A 73 4.81 6.76 -22.24
CA ALA A 73 3.61 6.95 -23.06
C ALA A 73 3.83 7.93 -24.22
N ILE A 74 4.56 9.03 -23.97
CA ILE A 74 4.89 10.02 -25.00
C ILE A 74 5.90 9.45 -26.02
N ARG A 75 6.98 8.82 -25.55
CA ARG A 75 8.03 8.28 -26.43
C ARG A 75 7.52 7.21 -27.37
N LEU A 76 6.56 6.40 -26.91
CA LEU A 76 5.93 5.35 -27.70
C LEU A 76 4.76 5.87 -28.56
N ASP A 77 4.52 7.19 -28.57
CA ASP A 77 3.39 7.84 -29.26
C ASP A 77 2.03 7.19 -28.93
N LEU A 78 1.85 6.78 -27.66
CA LEU A 78 0.60 6.19 -27.18
C LEU A 78 -0.39 7.27 -26.77
N LEU A 79 0.12 8.33 -26.14
CA LEU A 79 -0.62 9.45 -25.57
C LEU A 79 0.06 10.76 -25.96
N ASP A 80 -0.73 11.81 -26.19
CA ASP A 80 -0.19 13.16 -26.26
C ASP A 80 0.27 13.66 -24.88
N ARG A 81 0.92 14.83 -24.82
CA ARG A 81 1.44 15.37 -23.55
C ARG A 81 0.34 15.61 -22.51
N ALA A 82 -0.83 16.09 -22.91
CA ALA A 82 -1.91 16.38 -21.99
C ALA A 82 -2.58 15.08 -21.50
N GLU A 83 -2.82 14.12 -22.39
CA GLU A 83 -3.27 12.77 -22.06
C GLU A 83 -2.28 12.06 -21.15
N ALA A 84 -0.98 12.15 -21.41
CA ALA A 84 0.06 11.50 -20.61
C ALA A 84 0.16 12.09 -19.20
N VAL A 85 0.10 13.42 -19.07
CA VAL A 85 0.06 14.10 -17.75
C VAL A 85 -1.23 13.74 -17.00
N GLY A 86 -2.39 13.87 -17.63
CA GLY A 86 -3.67 13.54 -17.00
C GLY A 86 -3.77 12.07 -16.59
N PHE A 87 -3.30 11.17 -17.46
CA PHE A 87 -3.21 9.74 -17.16
C PHE A 87 -2.27 9.47 -15.98
N ALA A 88 -1.05 10.00 -15.99
CA ALA A 88 -0.11 9.82 -14.89
C ALA A 88 -0.66 10.39 -13.57
N LEU A 89 -1.32 11.55 -13.59
CA LEU A 89 -1.96 12.14 -12.42
C LEU A 89 -3.01 11.20 -11.83
N ILE A 90 -3.94 10.67 -12.65
CA ILE A 90 -4.93 9.70 -12.16
C ILE A 90 -4.26 8.46 -11.61
N VAL A 91 -3.29 7.90 -12.34
CA VAL A 91 -2.61 6.67 -11.93
C VAL A 91 -1.98 6.84 -10.58
N TRP A 92 -1.31 7.97 -10.31
CA TRP A 92 -0.47 8.21 -9.12
C TRP A 92 -1.16 8.97 -7.98
N THR A 93 -2.37 9.50 -8.20
CA THR A 93 -3.21 10.10 -7.14
C THR A 93 -4.36 9.20 -6.72
N TYR A 94 -4.50 8.02 -7.32
CA TYR A 94 -5.55 7.06 -6.98
C TYR A 94 -5.58 6.74 -5.46
N PRO A 95 -6.73 6.89 -4.76
CA PRO A 95 -6.80 6.75 -3.31
C PRO A 95 -6.33 5.39 -2.74
N GLY A 96 -6.26 4.34 -3.55
CA GLY A 96 -5.64 3.07 -3.14
C GLY A 96 -4.15 3.17 -2.77
N TYR A 97 -3.48 4.31 -2.98
CA TYR A 97 -2.12 4.57 -2.47
C TYR A 97 -2.03 4.77 -0.97
N GLN A 98 -3.12 4.86 -0.21
CA GLN A 98 -3.10 5.11 1.26
C GLN A 98 -2.08 4.26 2.04
N LEU A 99 -1.70 3.11 1.50
CA LEU A 99 -0.55 2.29 1.90
C LEU A 99 0.73 3.06 2.21
N TRP A 100 1.01 4.20 1.56
CA TRP A 100 2.24 4.96 1.80
C TRP A 100 2.37 5.49 3.24
N ALA A 101 1.26 5.58 3.98
CA ALA A 101 1.31 5.98 5.38
C ALA A 101 1.92 4.90 6.28
N GLY A 102 1.63 3.62 5.99
CA GLY A 102 2.29 2.48 6.63
C GLY A 102 3.70 2.30 6.07
N LYS A 103 4.69 2.25 6.94
CA LYS A 103 6.10 2.31 6.53
C LYS A 103 6.57 0.99 5.91
N ALA A 104 6.11 -0.15 6.39
CA ALA A 104 6.31 -1.46 5.78
C ALA A 104 5.65 -1.54 4.39
N ASN A 105 4.50 -0.88 4.22
CA ASN A 105 3.79 -0.86 2.94
C ASN A 105 4.39 0.10 1.91
N ALA A 106 5.33 0.99 2.31
CA ALA A 106 6.06 1.88 1.40
C ALA A 106 6.82 1.11 0.31
N VAL A 107 7.29 -0.11 0.64
CA VAL A 107 7.95 -1.02 -0.31
C VAL A 107 7.07 -1.29 -1.53
N TYR A 108 5.77 -1.50 -1.34
CA TYR A 108 4.85 -1.74 -2.46
C TYR A 108 4.77 -0.54 -3.41
N VAL A 109 4.69 0.67 -2.86
CA VAL A 109 4.62 1.91 -3.64
C VAL A 109 5.92 2.14 -4.41
N PHE A 110 7.06 1.92 -3.76
CA PHE A 110 8.35 2.05 -4.40
C PHE A 110 8.55 1.02 -5.52
N SER A 111 8.29 -0.26 -5.25
CA SER A 111 8.36 -1.33 -6.25
C SER A 111 7.42 -1.09 -7.44
N PHE A 112 6.22 -0.54 -7.21
CA PHE A 112 5.33 -0.13 -8.29
C PHE A 112 5.94 0.99 -9.15
N GLY A 113 6.64 1.96 -8.54
CA GLY A 113 7.42 2.97 -9.26
C GLY A 113 8.55 2.38 -10.09
N LEU A 114 9.32 1.45 -9.51
CA LEU A 114 10.43 0.77 -10.20
C LEU A 114 9.97 0.02 -11.46
N LEU A 115 8.75 -0.51 -11.47
CA LEU A 115 8.18 -1.13 -12.66
C LEU A 115 8.11 -0.16 -13.85
N PHE A 116 7.65 1.08 -13.63
CA PHE A 116 7.59 2.08 -14.70
C PHE A 116 8.96 2.65 -15.05
N VAL A 117 9.87 2.75 -14.08
CA VAL A 117 11.28 3.10 -14.38
C VAL A 117 11.90 2.01 -15.26
N GLY A 118 11.68 0.74 -14.95
CA GLY A 118 12.11 -0.40 -15.76
C GLY A 118 11.52 -0.36 -17.17
N ALA A 119 10.21 -0.12 -17.29
CA ALA A 119 9.55 0.04 -18.58
C ALA A 119 10.15 1.20 -19.40
N TRP A 120 10.45 2.33 -18.77
CA TRP A 120 11.14 3.45 -19.43
C TRP A 120 12.53 3.06 -19.92
N LEU A 121 13.36 2.43 -19.07
CA LEU A 121 14.69 1.94 -19.48
C LEU A 121 14.61 0.95 -20.62
N LEU A 122 13.60 0.08 -20.64
CA LEU A 122 13.35 -0.84 -21.75
C LEU A 122 13.12 -0.07 -23.05
N THR A 123 12.30 0.99 -23.05
CA THR A 123 12.10 1.83 -24.26
C THR A 123 13.37 2.56 -24.71
N LEU A 124 14.28 2.89 -23.79
CA LEU A 124 15.58 3.46 -24.15
C LEU A 124 16.51 2.40 -24.75
N ALA A 125 16.49 1.18 -24.20
CA ALA A 125 17.30 0.06 -24.65
C ALA A 125 16.99 -0.31 -26.11
N PHE A 126 15.75 -0.12 -26.57
CA PHE A 126 15.35 -0.32 -27.96
C PHE A 126 16.14 0.50 -28.97
N SER A 127 16.40 1.75 -28.62
CA SER A 127 17.13 2.70 -29.48
C SER A 127 18.64 2.70 -29.24
N ALA A 128 19.10 1.99 -28.21
CA ALA A 128 20.51 1.97 -27.84
C ALA A 128 21.30 0.93 -28.65
N GLN A 129 22.60 1.18 -28.81
CA GLN A 129 23.55 0.25 -29.45
C GLN A 129 24.75 -0.01 -28.54
N GLY A 130 25.50 -1.07 -28.83
CA GLY A 130 26.74 -1.44 -28.12
C GLY A 130 26.55 -1.61 -26.61
N TRP A 131 27.54 -1.15 -25.84
CA TRP A 131 27.59 -1.31 -24.38
C TRP A 131 26.44 -0.61 -23.65
N ARG A 132 25.98 0.53 -24.16
CA ARG A 132 24.84 1.27 -23.61
C ARG A 132 23.59 0.41 -23.60
N ARG A 133 23.35 -0.37 -24.65
CA ARG A 133 22.20 -1.29 -24.72
C ARG A 133 22.29 -2.38 -23.66
N VAL A 134 23.49 -2.94 -23.45
CA VAL A 134 23.73 -3.98 -22.44
C VAL A 134 23.46 -3.45 -21.04
N LEU A 135 24.04 -2.29 -20.69
CA LEU A 135 23.84 -1.66 -19.38
C LEU A 135 22.37 -1.34 -19.10
N LEU A 136 21.65 -0.80 -20.10
CA LEU A 136 20.22 -0.52 -19.96
C LEU A 136 19.39 -1.79 -19.74
N ARG A 137 19.74 -2.90 -20.40
CA ARG A 137 19.05 -4.19 -20.21
C ARG A 137 19.30 -4.78 -18.83
N VAL A 138 20.55 -4.75 -18.36
CA VAL A 138 20.89 -5.21 -17.01
C VAL A 138 20.16 -4.36 -15.97
N ALA A 139 20.22 -3.03 -16.07
CA ALA A 139 19.51 -2.14 -15.16
C ALA A 139 17.99 -2.37 -15.19
N CYS A 140 17.41 -2.52 -16.39
CA CYS A 140 16.00 -2.85 -16.58
C CYS A 140 15.61 -4.16 -15.88
N ALA A 141 16.39 -5.23 -16.06
CA ALA A 141 16.14 -6.51 -15.42
C ALA A 141 16.23 -6.40 -13.89
N CYS A 142 17.24 -5.70 -13.35
CA CYS A 142 17.36 -5.45 -11.91
C CYS A 142 16.15 -4.70 -11.35
N LEU A 143 15.71 -3.63 -12.01
CA LEU A 143 14.54 -2.86 -11.58
C LEU A 143 13.25 -3.70 -11.62
N PHE A 144 13.10 -4.55 -12.63
CA PHE A 144 11.95 -5.46 -12.69
C PHE A 144 11.95 -6.49 -11.57
N VAL A 145 13.09 -7.10 -11.24
CA VAL A 145 13.17 -8.00 -10.06
C VAL A 145 12.79 -7.27 -8.78
N LEU A 146 13.34 -6.07 -8.56
CA LEU A 146 13.02 -5.25 -7.38
C LEU A 146 11.56 -4.76 -7.35
N SER A 147 10.89 -4.76 -8.51
CA SER A 147 9.47 -4.42 -8.62
C SER A 147 8.53 -5.56 -8.20
N PHE A 148 9.00 -6.81 -8.10
CA PHE A 148 8.18 -7.99 -7.81
C PHE A 148 7.80 -8.13 -6.32
N ALA A 149 7.46 -7.02 -5.66
CA ALA A 149 7.00 -7.00 -4.28
C ALA A 149 5.57 -7.57 -4.12
N LEU A 150 4.75 -7.57 -5.18
CA LEU A 150 3.39 -8.12 -5.20
C LEU A 150 3.21 -9.12 -6.34
N ASN A 151 2.41 -10.16 -6.12
CA ASN A 151 2.05 -11.10 -7.21
C ASN A 151 1.41 -10.38 -8.41
N SER A 152 0.62 -9.33 -8.15
CA SER A 152 -0.02 -8.52 -9.18
C SER A 152 0.96 -7.59 -9.94
N THR A 153 2.12 -7.25 -9.35
CA THR A 153 3.20 -6.55 -10.10
C THR A 153 3.87 -7.46 -11.12
N VAL A 154 3.97 -8.77 -10.86
CA VAL A 154 4.44 -9.76 -11.84
C VAL A 154 3.46 -9.85 -13.02
N VAL A 155 2.15 -9.79 -12.75
CA VAL A 155 1.13 -9.72 -13.81
C VAL A 155 1.26 -8.43 -14.62
N LEU A 156 1.44 -7.28 -13.96
CA LEU A 156 1.62 -6.01 -14.65
C LEU A 156 2.91 -6.00 -15.50
N TYR A 157 3.98 -6.62 -15.01
CA TYR A 157 5.20 -6.88 -15.78
C TYR A 157 4.93 -7.72 -17.04
N ALA A 158 4.12 -8.78 -16.93
CA ALA A 158 3.71 -9.56 -18.10
C ALA A 158 2.96 -8.69 -19.14
N CYS A 159 2.15 -7.71 -18.70
CA CYS A 159 1.54 -6.74 -19.61
C CYS A 159 2.57 -5.83 -20.29
N VAL A 160 3.64 -5.42 -19.61
CA VAL A 160 4.76 -4.68 -20.22
C VAL A 160 5.44 -5.54 -21.30
N MET A 161 5.68 -6.83 -21.01
CA MET A 161 6.24 -7.78 -21.98
C MET A 161 5.29 -8.07 -23.15
N LEU A 162 3.98 -8.04 -22.93
CA LEU A 162 3.01 -8.09 -24.03
C LEU A 162 3.09 -6.83 -24.90
N GLY A 163 3.27 -5.65 -24.28
CA GLY A 163 3.51 -4.41 -25.01
C GLY A 163 4.78 -4.46 -25.87
N LEU A 164 5.85 -5.04 -25.33
CA LEU A 164 7.10 -5.33 -26.04
C LEU A 164 6.87 -6.22 -27.28
N PHE A 165 6.11 -7.30 -27.09
CA PHE A 165 5.73 -8.21 -28.17
C PHE A 165 4.92 -7.48 -29.26
N VAL A 166 3.91 -6.71 -28.87
CA VAL A 166 3.07 -5.95 -29.81
C VAL A 166 3.87 -4.92 -30.58
N ALA A 167 4.79 -4.20 -29.94
CA ALA A 167 5.68 -3.24 -30.60
C ALA A 167 6.58 -3.93 -31.64
N THR A 168 7.19 -5.05 -31.28
CA THR A 168 8.03 -5.86 -32.17
C THR A 168 7.22 -6.42 -33.35
N TRP A 169 6.00 -6.89 -33.09
CA TRP A 169 5.09 -7.41 -34.09
C TRP A 169 4.67 -6.34 -35.11
N ARG A 170 4.35 -5.13 -34.65
CA ARG A 170 4.00 -3.99 -35.52
C ARG A 170 5.17 -3.53 -36.40
N SER A 171 6.41 -3.65 -35.94
CA SER A 171 7.61 -3.33 -36.74
C SER A 171 7.92 -4.35 -37.84
N GLY A 172 7.24 -5.51 -37.86
CA GLY A 172 7.48 -6.57 -38.84
C GLY A 172 6.93 -6.25 -40.23
N ALA A 173 7.66 -6.65 -41.28
CA ALA A 173 7.27 -6.43 -42.67
C ALA A 173 5.89 -7.04 -42.98
N VAL A 174 4.96 -6.18 -43.42
CA VAL A 174 3.52 -6.49 -43.64
C VAL A 174 3.30 -7.69 -44.58
N ALA A 175 4.22 -7.91 -45.52
CA ALA A 175 4.19 -9.00 -46.49
C ALA A 175 4.17 -10.42 -45.87
N HIS A 176 4.56 -10.59 -44.61
CA HIS A 176 4.70 -11.91 -43.99
C HIS A 176 3.37 -12.50 -43.44
N GLY A 177 2.20 -11.91 -43.71
CA GLY A 177 0.91 -12.39 -43.18
C GLY A 177 0.78 -12.27 -41.65
N PHE A 178 -0.37 -12.60 -41.05
CA PHE A 178 -0.57 -12.44 -39.60
C PHE A 178 0.23 -13.45 -38.76
N VAL A 179 0.05 -14.74 -39.03
CA VAL A 179 0.61 -15.85 -38.23
C VAL A 179 2.14 -15.83 -38.22
N ARG A 180 2.77 -15.75 -39.40
CA ARG A 180 4.23 -15.73 -39.51
C ARG A 180 4.84 -14.46 -38.93
N ARG A 181 4.17 -13.29 -39.00
CA ARG A 181 4.62 -12.08 -38.28
C ARG A 181 4.56 -12.27 -36.76
N ALA A 182 3.48 -12.82 -36.23
CA ALA A 182 3.34 -13.07 -34.79
C ALA A 182 4.41 -14.05 -34.30
N TRP A 183 4.63 -15.14 -35.03
CA TRP A 183 5.68 -16.12 -34.74
C TRP A 183 7.08 -15.51 -34.74
N LEU A 184 7.43 -14.75 -35.79
CA LEU A 184 8.72 -14.07 -35.87
C LEU A 184 8.89 -13.02 -34.77
N ALA A 185 7.84 -12.30 -34.40
CA ALA A 185 7.88 -11.33 -33.31
C ALA A 185 8.11 -12.00 -31.95
N ALA A 186 7.45 -13.14 -31.70
CA ALA A 186 7.66 -13.93 -30.48
C ALA A 186 9.12 -14.38 -30.39
N TRP A 187 9.65 -14.94 -31.47
CA TRP A 187 11.05 -15.39 -31.49
C TRP A 187 12.05 -14.23 -31.35
N ARG A 188 11.78 -13.09 -31.98
CA ARG A 188 12.59 -11.87 -31.82
C ARG A 188 12.57 -11.33 -30.40
N CYS A 189 11.43 -11.40 -29.71
CA CYS A 189 11.36 -11.02 -28.30
C CYS A 189 12.15 -12.00 -27.43
N ALA A 190 11.99 -13.31 -27.68
CA ALA A 190 12.65 -14.35 -26.89
C ALA A 190 14.16 -14.40 -27.05
N LEU A 191 14.68 -14.31 -28.26
CA LEU A 191 16.13 -14.24 -28.51
C LEU A 191 16.68 -12.84 -28.25
N GLY A 192 15.86 -11.81 -28.43
CA GLY A 192 16.26 -10.43 -28.24
C GLY A 192 16.39 -10.03 -26.77
N TYR A 193 15.57 -10.59 -25.89
CA TYR A 193 15.48 -10.28 -24.46
C TYR A 193 15.29 -11.53 -23.57
N PRO A 194 16.17 -12.55 -23.67
CA PRO A 194 16.03 -13.80 -22.92
C PRO A 194 15.98 -13.59 -21.41
N GLU A 195 16.75 -12.62 -20.88
CA GLU A 195 16.79 -12.26 -19.47
C GLU A 195 15.44 -11.78 -18.95
N LEU A 196 14.66 -11.06 -19.78
CA LEU A 196 13.34 -10.57 -19.40
C LEU A 196 12.29 -11.68 -19.46
N ILE A 197 12.40 -12.62 -20.42
CA ILE A 197 11.49 -13.77 -20.48
C ILE A 197 11.73 -14.73 -19.32
N ALA A 198 13.00 -15.00 -18.98
CA ALA A 198 13.35 -15.90 -17.90
C ALA A 198 13.04 -15.31 -16.50
N LEU A 199 12.96 -13.98 -16.38
CA LEU A 199 12.88 -13.29 -15.08
C LEU A 199 11.80 -13.81 -14.13
N PRO A 200 10.53 -13.99 -14.55
CA PRO A 200 9.49 -14.49 -13.64
C PRO A 200 9.75 -15.93 -13.19
N LEU A 201 10.34 -16.75 -14.07
CA LEU A 201 10.69 -18.15 -13.76
C LEU A 201 11.85 -18.22 -12.78
N VAL A 202 12.88 -17.39 -12.98
CA VAL A 202 14.00 -17.25 -12.06
C VAL A 202 13.48 -16.80 -10.70
N TYR A 203 12.67 -15.74 -10.65
CA TYR A 203 12.07 -15.25 -9.41
C TYR A 203 11.23 -16.31 -8.70
N ALA A 204 10.35 -17.01 -9.42
CA ALA A 204 9.53 -18.09 -8.86
C ALA A 204 10.37 -19.26 -8.36
N GLY A 205 11.39 -19.68 -9.11
CA GLY A 205 12.34 -20.70 -8.70
C GLY A 205 13.14 -20.28 -7.46
N THR A 206 13.55 -19.02 -7.39
CA THR A 206 14.24 -18.46 -6.23
C THR A 206 13.38 -18.53 -4.97
N LEU A 207 12.11 -18.12 -5.07
CA LEU A 207 11.15 -18.22 -3.97
C LEU A 207 10.80 -19.67 -3.60
N GLY A 208 10.75 -20.58 -4.58
CA GLY A 208 10.39 -21.98 -4.36
C GLY A 208 11.49 -22.81 -3.69
N ILE A 209 12.76 -22.48 -3.96
CA ILE A 209 13.93 -23.25 -3.51
C ILE A 209 14.59 -22.60 -2.29
N TRP A 210 14.90 -21.30 -2.36
CA TRP A 210 15.72 -20.62 -1.32
C TRP A 210 14.90 -19.84 -0.30
N PHE A 211 13.73 -19.31 -0.67
CA PHE A 211 12.86 -18.53 0.24
C PHE A 211 11.49 -19.19 0.42
N LYS A 212 11.49 -20.50 0.60
CA LYS A 212 10.27 -21.29 0.70
C LYS A 212 9.48 -20.88 1.94
N ARG A 213 8.19 -20.61 1.74
CA ARG A 213 7.24 -20.29 2.81
C ARG A 213 6.97 -21.51 3.70
N ILE A 214 6.97 -21.31 5.01
CA ILE A 214 6.74 -22.38 6.01
C ILE A 214 5.71 -21.97 7.06
N GLY A 215 5.20 -22.96 7.82
CA GLY A 215 4.27 -22.76 8.93
C GLY A 215 3.05 -21.90 8.58
N LEU A 216 2.81 -20.83 9.36
CA LEU A 216 1.66 -19.94 9.19
C LEU A 216 1.55 -19.33 7.78
N TYR A 217 2.69 -19.16 7.10
CA TYR A 217 2.76 -18.51 5.80
C TYR A 217 2.75 -19.50 4.62
N ALA A 218 2.90 -20.81 4.88
CA ALA A 218 3.02 -21.84 3.85
C ALA A 218 1.83 -21.82 2.87
N GLN A 219 0.62 -21.66 3.39
CA GLN A 219 -0.62 -21.67 2.60
C GLN A 219 -1.17 -20.26 2.31
N HIS A 220 -0.49 -19.19 2.74
CA HIS A 220 -1.03 -17.83 2.65
C HIS A 220 -1.28 -17.36 1.20
N TYR A 221 -0.58 -17.94 0.23
CA TYR A 221 -0.86 -17.79 -1.21
C TYR A 221 -0.96 -19.16 -1.89
N GLY A 222 -1.57 -20.14 -1.21
CA GLY A 222 -1.88 -21.43 -1.82
C GLY A 222 -2.82 -21.20 -3.00
N ALA A 223 -2.39 -21.58 -4.20
CA ALA A 223 -3.25 -21.48 -5.36
C ALA A 223 -4.35 -22.54 -5.26
N HIS A 224 -5.60 -22.12 -5.40
CA HIS A 224 -6.71 -23.01 -5.68
C HIS A 224 -7.30 -22.66 -7.05
N LEU A 225 -8.14 -23.55 -7.58
CA LEU A 225 -8.83 -23.30 -8.84
C LEU A 225 -10.21 -22.69 -8.51
N PRO A 226 -10.39 -21.36 -8.60
CA PRO A 226 -11.66 -20.74 -8.26
C PRO A 226 -12.73 -21.11 -9.28
N THR A 227 -13.96 -21.31 -8.81
CA THR A 227 -15.14 -21.48 -9.67
C THR A 227 -15.47 -20.17 -10.39
N LEU A 228 -16.23 -20.24 -11.48
CA LEU A 228 -16.70 -19.03 -12.20
C LEU A 228 -17.53 -18.11 -11.30
N GLY A 229 -18.31 -18.67 -10.36
CA GLY A 229 -19.08 -17.89 -9.39
C GLY A 229 -18.19 -17.16 -8.37
N GLU A 230 -17.11 -17.81 -7.90
CA GLU A 230 -16.12 -17.18 -7.02
C GLU A 230 -15.34 -16.08 -7.74
N LEU A 231 -14.99 -16.28 -9.01
CA LEU A 231 -14.35 -15.26 -9.83
C LEU A 231 -15.27 -14.05 -10.03
N ALA A 232 -16.52 -14.27 -10.45
CA ALA A 232 -17.47 -13.19 -10.69
C ALA A 232 -17.79 -12.40 -9.40
N SER A 233 -18.07 -13.09 -8.30
CA SER A 233 -18.31 -12.44 -7.00
C SER A 233 -17.07 -11.74 -6.46
N GLY A 234 -15.89 -12.32 -6.67
CA GLY A 234 -14.60 -11.75 -6.33
C GLY A 234 -14.30 -10.47 -7.09
N TRP A 235 -14.40 -10.48 -8.42
CA TRP A 235 -14.23 -9.29 -9.26
C TRP A 235 -15.21 -8.19 -8.90
N LYS A 236 -16.47 -8.53 -8.61
CA LYS A 236 -17.44 -7.56 -8.09
C LYS A 236 -16.96 -6.94 -6.77
N ALA A 237 -16.48 -7.74 -5.83
CA ALA A 237 -15.95 -7.21 -4.56
C ALA A 237 -14.74 -6.28 -4.77
N PHE A 238 -13.83 -6.60 -5.70
CA PHE A 238 -12.71 -5.73 -6.08
C PHE A 238 -13.15 -4.43 -6.75
N PHE A 239 -14.16 -4.49 -7.61
CA PHE A 239 -14.71 -3.30 -8.24
C PHE A 239 -15.39 -2.39 -7.21
N ASP A 240 -16.16 -3.01 -6.31
CA ASP A 240 -16.87 -2.33 -5.24
C ASP A 240 -15.88 -1.64 -4.29
N ALA A 241 -14.89 -2.37 -3.77
CA ALA A 241 -13.90 -1.83 -2.84
C ALA A 241 -12.94 -0.82 -3.51
N GLY A 242 -12.52 -1.07 -4.74
CA GLY A 242 -11.53 -0.25 -5.46
C GLY A 242 -12.10 1.02 -6.09
N TYR A 243 -13.32 0.97 -6.63
CA TYR A 243 -13.86 2.11 -7.39
C TYR A 243 -15.14 2.65 -6.78
N ARG A 244 -16.18 1.81 -6.65
CA ARG A 244 -17.51 2.28 -6.23
C ARG A 244 -17.47 2.91 -4.85
N ASP A 245 -16.90 2.20 -3.89
CA ASP A 245 -16.80 2.66 -2.52
C ASP A 245 -15.87 3.88 -2.47
N VAL A 246 -14.70 3.86 -3.12
CA VAL A 246 -13.76 5.00 -3.15
C VAL A 246 -14.44 6.28 -3.65
N VAL A 247 -15.16 6.21 -4.78
CA VAL A 247 -15.90 7.36 -5.33
C VAL A 247 -17.01 7.80 -4.37
N GLY A 248 -17.80 6.86 -3.83
CA GLY A 248 -18.87 7.17 -2.88
C GLY A 248 -18.35 7.86 -1.61
N HIS A 249 -17.17 7.49 -1.14
CA HIS A 249 -16.51 8.14 0.00
C HIS A 249 -15.95 9.51 -0.38
N ALA A 250 -15.32 9.66 -1.54
CA ALA A 250 -14.83 10.94 -2.02
C ALA A 250 -15.97 11.97 -2.15
N ILE A 251 -17.14 11.56 -2.66
CA ILE A 251 -18.32 12.43 -2.76
C ILE A 251 -18.83 12.83 -1.37
N ARG A 252 -18.98 11.87 -0.45
CA ARG A 252 -19.40 12.17 0.94
C ARG A 252 -18.42 13.12 1.63
N ALA A 253 -17.11 12.87 1.46
CA ALA A 253 -16.06 13.72 2.01
C ALA A 253 -16.09 15.12 1.38
N ALA A 254 -16.32 15.26 0.07
CA ALA A 254 -16.43 16.57 -0.57
C ALA A 254 -17.57 17.42 0.00
N ILE A 255 -18.69 16.79 0.37
CA ILE A 255 -19.84 17.46 0.99
C ILE A 255 -19.56 17.83 2.45
N GLN A 256 -19.06 16.88 3.23
CA GLN A 256 -18.82 17.08 4.67
C GLN A 256 -17.57 17.93 4.95
N VAL A 257 -16.69 18.07 3.95
CA VAL A 257 -15.31 18.51 4.07
C VAL A 257 -14.83 19.15 2.76
N PRO A 258 -15.35 20.30 2.35
CA PRO A 258 -15.00 20.85 1.05
C PRO A 258 -13.55 21.32 0.93
N ALA A 259 -12.89 21.71 2.03
CA ALA A 259 -11.59 22.39 1.99
C ALA A 259 -10.46 21.61 1.26
N PRO A 260 -10.21 20.32 1.51
CA PRO A 260 -9.22 19.53 0.75
C PRO A 260 -9.52 19.48 -0.75
N PHE A 261 -10.79 19.43 -1.15
CA PHE A 261 -11.19 19.36 -2.55
C PHE A 261 -11.03 20.70 -3.25
N VAL A 262 -11.28 21.82 -2.55
CA VAL A 262 -11.00 23.17 -3.06
C VAL A 262 -9.49 23.34 -3.30
N LEU A 263 -8.66 22.93 -2.33
CA LEU A 263 -7.20 23.00 -2.49
C LEU A 263 -6.71 22.07 -3.63
N ALA A 264 -7.33 20.90 -3.79
CA ALA A 264 -7.03 19.98 -4.87
C ALA A 264 -7.39 20.60 -6.22
N ALA A 265 -8.53 21.31 -6.32
CA ALA A 265 -8.93 22.04 -7.53
C ALA A 265 -7.92 23.12 -7.91
N VAL A 266 -7.37 23.86 -6.94
CA VAL A 266 -6.31 24.84 -7.19
C VAL A 266 -5.05 24.16 -7.72
N LEU A 267 -4.58 23.09 -7.06
CA LEU A 267 -3.38 22.36 -7.50
C LEU A 267 -3.52 21.76 -8.89
N VAL A 268 -4.66 21.11 -9.16
CA VAL A 268 -4.96 20.51 -10.46
C VAL A 268 -5.09 21.58 -11.54
N GLY A 269 -5.72 22.71 -11.23
CA GLY A 269 -5.79 23.88 -12.12
C GLY A 269 -4.39 24.35 -12.52
N VAL A 270 -3.49 24.56 -11.56
CA VAL A 270 -2.09 24.92 -11.84
C VAL A 270 -1.39 23.85 -12.69
N ALA A 271 -1.53 22.57 -12.33
CA ALA A 271 -0.87 21.47 -13.04
C ALA A 271 -1.36 21.29 -14.49
N LEU A 272 -2.65 21.53 -14.75
CA LEU A 272 -3.24 21.44 -16.09
C LEU A 272 -3.01 22.69 -16.95
N LEU A 273 -2.71 23.85 -16.34
CA LEU A 273 -2.37 25.09 -17.05
C LEU A 273 -0.91 25.14 -17.53
N LEU A 274 0.00 24.37 -16.91
CA LEU A 274 1.41 24.28 -17.28
C LEU A 274 1.70 23.57 -18.63
N PRO A 275 0.98 22.52 -19.06
CA PRO A 275 1.20 21.92 -20.37
C PRO A 275 0.59 22.76 -21.51
N ARG A 276 1.43 23.24 -22.44
CA ARG A 276 0.96 23.77 -23.73
C ARG A 276 0.36 22.62 -24.56
N PRO A 277 -0.90 22.73 -25.04
CA PRO A 277 -1.49 21.70 -25.89
C PRO A 277 -0.68 21.58 -27.19
N GLY A 278 -0.22 20.36 -27.49
CA GLY A 278 0.39 20.05 -28.77
C GLY A 278 -0.69 19.93 -29.84
N THR A 279 -0.46 20.54 -31.01
CA THR A 279 -1.45 20.66 -32.10
C THR A 279 -1.50 19.47 -33.06
N GLU A 280 -0.53 18.56 -33.01
CA GLU A 280 -0.49 17.44 -33.96
C GLU A 280 -1.42 16.32 -33.54
N ALA A 281 -2.16 15.69 -34.46
CA ALA A 281 -3.05 14.55 -34.21
C ALA A 281 -2.42 13.23 -34.68
N THR A 282 -2.21 12.26 -33.77
CA THR A 282 -1.63 10.95 -34.10
C THR A 282 -2.70 9.86 -34.28
N ALA A 283 -2.43 8.87 -35.15
CA ALA A 283 -3.42 7.89 -35.63
C ALA A 283 -4.03 7.01 -34.52
N LEU A 284 -3.30 6.76 -33.42
CA LEU A 284 -3.78 5.99 -32.26
C LEU A 284 -4.89 6.73 -31.47
N ARG A 285 -5.08 8.03 -31.72
CA ARG A 285 -6.12 8.87 -31.06
C ARG A 285 -7.55 8.49 -31.44
N ARG A 286 -7.76 7.82 -32.58
CA ARG A 286 -9.12 7.48 -33.07
C ARG A 286 -9.73 6.25 -32.42
N ALA A 287 -8.94 5.39 -31.77
CA ALA A 287 -9.45 4.19 -31.10
C ALA A 287 -10.06 4.53 -29.73
N THR A 288 -11.34 4.91 -29.71
CA THR A 288 -12.03 5.32 -28.47
C THR A 288 -12.32 4.16 -27.52
N ALA A 289 -12.57 2.95 -28.04
CA ALA A 289 -12.93 1.80 -27.21
C ALA A 289 -11.72 1.04 -26.64
N LEU A 290 -10.55 1.12 -27.28
CA LEU A 290 -9.38 0.31 -26.91
C LEU A 290 -8.91 0.56 -25.46
N PRO A 291 -8.80 1.81 -24.96
CA PRO A 291 -8.40 2.03 -23.57
C PRO A 291 -9.39 1.42 -22.56
N LEU A 292 -10.70 1.39 -22.88
CA LEU A 292 -11.70 0.79 -22.00
C LEU A 292 -11.57 -0.74 -21.97
N ILE A 293 -11.34 -1.37 -23.12
CA ILE A 293 -11.09 -2.83 -23.21
C ILE A 293 -9.84 -3.18 -22.40
N LEU A 294 -8.77 -2.39 -22.53
CA LEU A 294 -7.55 -2.57 -21.76
C LEU A 294 -7.78 -2.33 -20.26
N ALA A 295 -8.59 -1.35 -19.87
CA ALA A 295 -8.94 -1.11 -18.48
C ALA A 295 -9.63 -2.33 -17.85
N VAL A 296 -10.64 -2.88 -18.53
CA VAL A 296 -11.37 -4.07 -18.05
C VAL A 296 -10.44 -5.28 -18.00
N GLY A 297 -9.71 -5.57 -19.08
CA GLY A 297 -8.77 -6.69 -19.12
C GLY A 297 -7.69 -6.60 -18.04
N LEU A 298 -7.13 -5.41 -17.83
CA LEU A 298 -6.11 -5.19 -16.81
C LEU A 298 -6.67 -5.30 -15.40
N PHE A 299 -7.86 -4.76 -15.13
CA PHE A 299 -8.53 -4.93 -13.83
C PHE A 299 -8.74 -6.41 -13.48
N LEU A 300 -9.26 -7.20 -14.44
CA LEU A 300 -9.47 -8.63 -14.26
C LEU A 300 -8.15 -9.38 -14.05
N ALA A 301 -7.11 -9.04 -14.82
CA ALA A 301 -5.80 -9.65 -14.71
C ALA A 301 -5.12 -9.33 -13.36
N LEU A 302 -5.17 -8.09 -12.89
CA LEU A 302 -4.52 -7.65 -11.65
C LEU A 302 -5.20 -8.18 -10.38
N SER A 303 -6.50 -8.45 -10.44
CA SER A 303 -7.27 -9.02 -9.31
C SER A 303 -7.19 -10.55 -9.23
N SER A 304 -7.03 -11.22 -10.37
CA SER A 304 -7.01 -12.69 -10.47
C SER A 304 -6.01 -13.39 -9.53
N PRO A 305 -4.75 -12.95 -9.35
CA PRO A 305 -3.81 -13.61 -8.44
C PRO A 305 -4.32 -13.72 -7.00
N TYR A 306 -5.08 -12.72 -6.55
CA TYR A 306 -5.67 -12.71 -5.21
C TYR A 306 -6.85 -13.68 -5.13
N LEU A 307 -7.71 -13.70 -6.15
CA LEU A 307 -8.82 -14.64 -6.22
C LEU A 307 -8.35 -16.09 -6.29
N ILE A 308 -7.28 -16.37 -7.04
CA ILE A 308 -6.63 -17.70 -7.10
C ILE A 308 -6.03 -18.08 -5.73
N ALA A 309 -5.58 -17.09 -4.95
CA ALA A 309 -5.09 -17.30 -3.59
C ALA A 309 -6.21 -17.32 -2.52
N GLY A 310 -7.49 -17.18 -2.91
CA GLY A 310 -8.62 -17.12 -1.97
C GLY A 310 -8.74 -15.80 -1.20
N LEU A 311 -8.00 -14.77 -1.62
CA LEU A 311 -7.96 -13.47 -0.98
C LEU A 311 -9.02 -12.52 -1.57
N ARG A 312 -9.65 -11.72 -0.70
CA ARG A 312 -10.67 -10.74 -1.07
C ARG A 312 -10.31 -9.35 -0.55
N PRO A 313 -10.79 -8.28 -1.20
CA PRO A 313 -10.53 -6.93 -0.77
C PRO A 313 -11.37 -6.58 0.45
N SER A 314 -10.79 -5.81 1.35
CA SER A 314 -11.52 -5.17 2.44
C SER A 314 -11.73 -3.71 2.09
N SER A 315 -12.96 -3.24 2.20
CA SER A 315 -13.29 -1.81 2.08
C SER A 315 -13.36 -1.12 3.44
N LYS A 316 -12.99 -1.81 4.53
CA LYS A 316 -12.98 -1.25 5.90
C LYS A 316 -11.57 -1.12 6.48
N HIS A 317 -10.62 -1.90 5.99
CA HIS A 317 -9.25 -1.95 6.49
C HIS A 317 -8.30 -1.23 5.51
N PHE A 318 -8.00 0.05 5.76
CA PHE A 318 -7.23 0.89 4.84
C PHE A 318 -5.80 0.34 4.54
N TYR A 319 -5.21 -0.46 5.43
CA TYR A 319 -3.91 -1.12 5.22
C TYR A 319 -4.01 -2.54 4.62
N GLU A 320 -5.16 -3.22 4.69
CA GLU A 320 -5.34 -4.56 4.09
C GLU A 320 -5.69 -4.49 2.60
N SER A 321 -5.96 -3.29 2.09
CA SER A 321 -6.29 -3.04 0.69
C SER A 321 -5.06 -2.91 -0.21
N ARG A 322 -3.91 -3.50 0.14
CA ARG A 322 -2.64 -3.33 -0.59
C ARG A 322 -2.70 -3.68 -2.09
N HIS A 323 -3.60 -4.60 -2.42
CA HIS A 323 -3.90 -5.03 -3.78
C HIS A 323 -4.56 -3.94 -4.64
N LEU A 324 -5.15 -2.91 -4.03
CA LEU A 324 -5.74 -1.79 -4.76
C LEU A 324 -4.70 -0.86 -5.37
N LEU A 325 -3.45 -0.90 -4.93
CA LEU A 325 -2.37 -0.04 -5.41
C LEU A 325 -2.33 0.08 -6.95
N LEU A 326 -2.49 -1.04 -7.64
CA LEU A 326 -2.35 -1.13 -9.09
C LEU A 326 -3.61 -0.68 -9.87
N PHE A 327 -4.72 -0.44 -9.18
CA PHE A 327 -6.01 -0.08 -9.79
C PHE A 327 -6.06 1.37 -10.31
N GLY A 328 -5.05 2.18 -9.97
CA GLY A 328 -4.82 3.47 -10.62
C GLY A 328 -4.63 3.34 -12.14
N VAL A 329 -3.98 2.27 -12.63
CA VAL A 329 -3.73 2.06 -14.08
C VAL A 329 -5.01 1.78 -14.86
N PRO A 330 -5.85 0.78 -14.49
CA PRO A 330 -7.16 0.62 -15.10
C PRO A 330 -8.05 1.86 -14.99
N ALA A 331 -8.05 2.57 -13.86
CA ALA A 331 -8.83 3.81 -13.70
C ALA A 331 -8.39 4.90 -14.70
N GLY A 332 -7.08 5.10 -14.85
CA GLY A 332 -6.54 6.03 -15.85
C GLY A 332 -6.96 5.65 -17.28
N LEU A 333 -6.97 4.36 -17.61
CA LEU A 333 -7.35 3.87 -18.93
C LEU A 333 -8.85 4.06 -19.21
N ALA A 334 -9.70 3.82 -18.20
CA ALA A 334 -11.13 4.06 -18.29
C ALA A 334 -11.43 5.56 -18.48
N LEU A 335 -10.81 6.44 -17.68
CA LEU A 335 -10.97 7.89 -17.83
C LEU A 335 -10.43 8.38 -19.18
N LEU A 336 -9.35 7.81 -19.70
CA LEU A 336 -8.86 8.10 -21.04
C LEU A 336 -9.89 7.73 -22.12
N ALA A 337 -10.54 6.57 -22.03
CA ALA A 337 -11.58 6.16 -22.97
C ALA A 337 -12.77 7.11 -22.94
N PHE A 338 -13.27 7.43 -21.75
CA PHE A 338 -14.35 8.39 -21.58
C PHE A 338 -13.95 9.78 -22.06
N LYS A 339 -12.68 10.19 -21.89
CA LYS A 339 -12.18 11.49 -22.31
C LYS A 339 -12.25 11.57 -23.82
N ARG A 340 -11.67 10.59 -24.52
CA ARG A 340 -11.69 10.54 -26.00
C ARG A 340 -13.10 10.48 -26.57
N GLN A 341 -14.06 9.89 -25.83
CA GLN A 341 -15.46 9.93 -26.20
C GLN A 341 -16.07 11.32 -25.99
N ALA A 342 -15.80 11.98 -24.86
CA ALA A 342 -16.28 13.32 -24.53
C ALA A 342 -15.71 14.40 -25.46
N GLU A 343 -14.46 14.25 -25.92
CA GLU A 343 -13.80 15.18 -26.86
C GLU A 343 -14.61 15.42 -28.14
N ARG A 344 -15.37 14.42 -28.57
CA ARG A 344 -16.24 14.50 -29.75
C ARG A 344 -17.38 15.53 -29.57
N TRP A 345 -17.74 15.85 -28.33
CA TRP A 345 -18.89 16.67 -27.98
C TRP A 345 -18.48 18.05 -27.45
N ILE A 346 -17.44 18.12 -26.62
CA ILE A 346 -17.08 19.34 -25.88
C ILE A 346 -15.68 19.87 -26.22
N GLY A 347 -14.96 19.21 -27.13
CA GLY A 347 -13.60 19.57 -27.53
C GLY A 347 -12.50 19.05 -26.59
N PRO A 348 -11.23 19.09 -27.02
CA PRO A 348 -10.11 18.44 -26.36
C PRO A 348 -9.80 19.01 -24.98
N THR A 349 -9.67 20.34 -24.88
CA THR A 349 -9.33 21.02 -23.63
C THR A 349 -10.39 20.82 -22.56
N ALA A 350 -11.67 20.95 -22.92
CA ALA A 350 -12.77 20.78 -21.97
C ALA A 350 -12.89 19.32 -21.51
N ALA A 351 -12.70 18.35 -22.40
CA ALA A 351 -12.73 16.93 -22.04
C ALA A 351 -11.59 16.51 -21.09
N VAL A 352 -10.37 17.05 -21.31
CA VAL A 352 -9.24 16.85 -20.40
C VAL A 352 -9.55 17.44 -19.03
N ALA A 353 -9.97 18.71 -18.98
CA ALA A 353 -10.30 19.38 -17.73
C ALA A 353 -11.45 18.67 -16.99
N MET A 354 -12.48 18.23 -17.72
CA MET A 354 -13.62 17.53 -17.13
C MET A 354 -13.21 16.17 -16.55
N LEU A 355 -12.56 15.29 -17.30
CA LEU A 355 -12.32 13.94 -16.81
C LEU A 355 -11.05 13.78 -15.98
N PHE A 356 -9.92 14.28 -16.48
CA PHE A 356 -8.66 14.21 -15.72
C PHE A 356 -8.63 15.24 -14.61
N GLY A 357 -9.21 16.44 -14.82
CA GLY A 357 -9.30 17.46 -13.78
C GLY A 357 -10.23 17.04 -12.63
N LEU A 358 -11.51 16.76 -12.89
CA LEU A 358 -12.43 16.34 -11.82
C LEU A 358 -11.98 15.03 -11.15
N GLY A 359 -11.49 14.07 -11.94
CA GLY A 359 -10.94 12.81 -11.41
C GLY A 359 -9.78 13.05 -10.44
N SER A 360 -8.82 13.92 -10.81
CA SER A 360 -7.69 14.26 -9.95
C SER A 360 -8.11 15.03 -8.70
N ILE A 361 -9.11 15.92 -8.79
CA ILE A 361 -9.65 16.65 -7.64
C ILE A 361 -10.25 15.69 -6.61
N LEU A 362 -11.09 14.75 -7.09
CA LEU A 362 -11.70 13.75 -6.21
C LEU A 362 -10.64 12.86 -5.55
N TRP A 363 -9.62 12.44 -6.32
CA TRP A 363 -8.53 11.58 -5.86
C TRP A 363 -7.63 12.25 -4.82
N ILE A 364 -7.11 13.44 -5.13
CA ILE A 364 -6.25 14.21 -4.22
C ILE A 364 -7.03 14.62 -2.97
N GLY A 365 -8.28 15.07 -3.13
CA GLY A 365 -9.14 15.45 -2.00
C GLY A 365 -9.39 14.28 -1.05
N MET A 366 -9.65 13.09 -1.58
CA MET A 366 -9.79 11.86 -0.80
C MET A 366 -8.47 11.50 -0.09
N LEU A 367 -7.34 11.45 -0.82
CA LEU A 367 -6.02 11.17 -0.24
C LEU A 367 -5.68 12.10 0.94
N TRP A 368 -6.01 13.39 0.84
CA TRP A 368 -5.82 14.31 1.97
C TRP A 368 -6.75 14.03 3.14
N ASN A 369 -8.01 13.71 2.88
CA ASN A 369 -8.94 13.36 3.95
C ASN A 369 -8.47 12.12 4.72
N ASP A 370 -8.00 11.10 4.01
CA ASP A 370 -7.47 9.87 4.61
C ASP A 370 -6.17 10.14 5.37
N TYR A 371 -5.30 10.99 4.81
CA TYR A 371 -4.07 11.39 5.49
C TYR A 371 -4.34 12.12 6.82
N VAL A 372 -5.36 12.98 6.87
CA VAL A 372 -5.76 13.64 8.12
C VAL A 372 -6.22 12.62 9.15
N PHE A 373 -7.02 11.63 8.74
CA PHE A 373 -7.43 10.54 9.64
C PHE A 373 -6.22 9.77 10.18
N MET A 374 -5.32 9.33 9.29
CA MET A 374 -4.13 8.57 9.69
C MET A 374 -3.23 9.38 10.62
N GLN A 375 -3.03 10.68 10.36
CA GLN A 375 -2.28 11.55 11.25
C GLN A 375 -2.96 11.71 12.61
N ALA A 376 -4.28 11.86 12.67
CA ALA A 376 -5.00 11.93 13.93
C ALA A 376 -4.88 10.63 14.73
N ARG A 377 -4.92 9.47 14.07
CA ARG A 377 -4.65 8.16 14.70
C ARG A 377 -3.24 8.10 15.29
N THR A 378 -2.22 8.55 14.55
CA THR A 378 -0.84 8.63 15.05
C THR A 378 -0.74 9.48 16.31
N LEU A 379 -1.42 10.63 16.37
CA LEU A 379 -1.39 11.49 17.56
C LEU A 379 -2.02 10.81 18.78
N LYS A 380 -3.07 10.00 18.57
CA LYS A 380 -3.68 9.19 19.64
C LYS A 380 -2.71 8.09 20.13
N GLN A 381 -2.04 7.40 19.21
CA GLN A 381 -1.03 6.39 19.53
C GLN A 381 0.15 7.01 20.30
N GLU A 382 0.63 8.17 19.87
CA GLU A 382 1.74 8.88 20.52
C GLU A 382 1.35 9.35 21.92
N ALA A 383 0.14 9.89 22.11
CA ALA A 383 -0.38 10.28 23.42
C ALA A 383 -0.49 9.08 24.39
N LEU A 384 -1.04 7.95 23.92
CA LEU A 384 -1.09 6.72 24.71
C LEU A 384 0.32 6.23 25.06
N THR A 385 1.21 6.12 24.08
CA THR A 385 2.56 5.60 24.26
C THR A 385 3.37 6.43 25.26
N ARG A 386 3.29 7.77 25.17
CA ARG A 386 3.92 8.68 26.14
C ARG A 386 3.34 8.52 27.54
N SER A 387 2.00 8.50 27.67
CA SER A 387 1.35 8.32 28.96
C SER A 387 1.68 6.98 29.63
N LEU A 388 1.94 5.93 28.85
CA LEU A 388 2.42 4.64 29.36
C LEU A 388 3.90 4.71 29.76
N ALA A 389 4.75 5.33 28.94
CA ALA A 389 6.18 5.47 29.21
C ALA A 389 6.47 6.22 30.52
N ASP A 390 5.63 7.19 30.89
CA ASP A 390 5.74 7.95 32.13
C ASP A 390 5.27 7.17 33.38
N ARG A 391 4.79 5.93 33.21
CA ARG A 391 4.27 5.09 34.29
C ARG A 391 5.18 3.88 34.53
N ILE A 392 5.22 3.46 35.79
CA ILE A 392 5.80 2.17 36.16
C ILE A 392 4.95 1.08 35.50
N GLN A 393 5.60 0.21 34.74
CA GLN A 393 4.97 -0.95 34.12
C GLN A 393 4.36 -1.85 35.21
N PRO A 394 3.08 -2.26 35.10
CA PRO A 394 2.51 -3.24 36.02
C PRO A 394 3.14 -4.63 35.78
N THR A 395 2.98 -5.55 36.74
CA THR A 395 3.34 -6.97 36.59
C THR A 395 2.36 -7.69 35.66
N ALA A 396 2.34 -7.28 34.40
CA ALA A 396 1.53 -7.86 33.33
C ALA A 396 2.34 -7.93 32.03
N THR A 397 2.09 -8.98 31.25
CA THR A 397 2.68 -9.22 29.92
C THR A 397 1.61 -9.26 28.83
N VAL A 398 0.34 -9.50 29.21
CA VAL A 398 -0.82 -9.49 28.32
C VAL A 398 -1.66 -8.24 28.57
N TYR A 399 -1.93 -7.47 27.52
CA TYR A 399 -2.64 -6.20 27.62
C TYR A 399 -3.80 -6.11 26.64
N ALA A 400 -4.96 -5.75 27.17
CA ALA A 400 -6.12 -5.37 26.38
C ALA A 400 -6.31 -3.86 26.36
N LEU A 401 -6.50 -3.28 25.19
CA LEU A 401 -6.89 -1.88 25.02
C LEU A 401 -8.42 -1.76 24.95
N ASP A 402 -9.03 -1.12 25.95
CA ASP A 402 -10.39 -0.57 25.91
C ASP A 402 -10.33 0.87 25.38
N ASP A 403 -10.37 1.02 24.05
CA ASP A 403 -10.37 2.33 23.40
C ASP A 403 -11.76 2.99 23.48
N ARG A 404 -11.91 3.92 24.43
CA ARG A 404 -13.07 4.81 24.60
C ARG A 404 -12.78 6.25 24.17
N PHE A 405 -11.63 6.50 23.55
CA PHE A 405 -11.30 7.81 23.01
C PHE A 405 -12.22 8.19 21.84
N PHE A 406 -12.75 7.18 21.14
CA PHE A 406 -13.54 7.35 19.93
C PHE A 406 -15.06 7.34 20.17
N ASP A 407 -15.71 8.46 19.82
CA ASP A 407 -17.13 8.52 19.44
C ASP A 407 -17.28 8.16 17.95
N TYR A 408 -18.13 7.15 17.67
CA TYR A 408 -18.29 6.51 16.37
C TYR A 408 -18.86 7.43 15.29
N ARG A 409 -18.04 7.80 14.30
CA ARG A 409 -18.47 8.05 12.90
C ARG A 409 -17.45 7.63 11.82
N SER A 410 -16.27 7.08 12.15
CA SER A 410 -15.31 6.66 11.13
C SER A 410 -15.63 5.25 10.61
N ARG A 411 -15.30 5.04 9.33
CA ARG A 411 -15.40 3.76 8.60
C ARG A 411 -14.33 2.74 9.05
N ASP A 412 -13.37 3.22 9.83
CA ASP A 412 -12.05 2.63 9.97
C ASP A 412 -11.92 1.76 11.22
N VAL A 413 -11.05 0.77 11.12
CA VAL A 413 -10.93 -0.34 12.07
C VAL A 413 -10.35 0.15 13.41
N PRO A 414 -10.78 -0.45 14.54
CA PRO A 414 -10.12 -0.26 15.84
C PRO A 414 -8.59 -0.51 15.76
N PHE A 415 -7.85 -0.16 16.81
CA PHE A 415 -6.46 -0.62 16.93
C PHE A 415 -6.40 -2.14 16.81
N GLY A 416 -5.47 -2.65 16.02
CA GLY A 416 -5.21 -4.08 15.94
C GLY A 416 -4.14 -4.52 16.94
N LEU A 417 -4.04 -5.83 17.16
CA LEU A 417 -2.97 -6.49 17.92
C LEU A 417 -1.58 -5.93 17.65
N ALA A 418 -1.26 -5.77 16.37
CA ALA A 418 0.04 -5.30 15.90
C ALA A 418 0.33 -3.89 16.45
N GLU A 419 -0.60 -2.96 16.28
CA GLU A 419 -0.46 -1.58 16.77
C GLU A 419 -0.39 -1.51 18.30
N VAL A 420 -1.25 -2.25 19.02
CA VAL A 420 -1.25 -2.23 20.49
C VAL A 420 0.06 -2.79 21.04
N THR A 421 0.53 -3.92 20.49
CA THR A 421 1.81 -4.52 20.89
C THR A 421 2.98 -3.58 20.60
N GLY A 422 3.01 -2.95 19.43
CA GLY A 422 4.04 -1.96 19.07
C GLY A 422 4.06 -0.77 20.03
N MET A 423 2.90 -0.24 20.43
CA MET A 423 2.81 0.85 21.42
C MET A 423 3.37 0.46 22.79
N LEU A 424 3.09 -0.76 23.26
CA LEU A 424 3.64 -1.25 24.54
C LEU A 424 5.17 -1.34 24.49
N ARG A 425 5.72 -1.84 23.38
CA ARG A 425 7.18 -1.93 23.19
C ARG A 425 7.84 -0.56 23.12
N LEU A 426 7.19 0.41 22.46
CA LEU A 426 7.68 1.80 22.43
C LEU A 426 7.64 2.48 23.80
N ALA A 427 6.71 2.09 24.67
CA ALA A 427 6.54 2.66 26.01
C ALA A 427 7.48 2.04 27.04
N TRP A 428 7.57 0.70 27.10
CA TRP A 428 8.26 -0.03 28.18
C TRP A 428 9.41 -0.95 27.70
N GLY A 429 9.79 -0.88 26.42
CA GLY A 429 10.91 -1.62 25.86
C GLY A 429 10.56 -3.04 25.39
N ASN A 430 11.57 -3.91 25.23
CA ASN A 430 11.45 -5.18 24.50
C ASN A 430 11.02 -6.38 25.35
N GLN A 431 10.05 -6.21 26.23
CA GLN A 431 9.47 -7.36 26.91
C GLN A 431 8.60 -8.19 25.95
N PRO A 432 8.32 -9.47 26.28
CA PRO A 432 7.43 -10.35 25.51
C PRO A 432 5.95 -9.92 25.62
N PHE A 433 5.67 -8.64 25.37
CA PHE A 433 4.33 -8.08 25.43
C PHE A 433 3.43 -8.72 24.37
N PHE A 434 2.20 -9.00 24.81
CA PHE A 434 1.11 -9.34 23.94
C PHE A 434 -0.02 -8.33 24.12
N GLY A 435 -0.17 -7.41 23.17
CA GLY A 435 -1.19 -6.37 23.18
C GLY A 435 -2.28 -6.61 22.13
N PHE A 436 -3.54 -6.40 22.47
CA PHE A 436 -4.67 -6.45 21.53
C PHE A 436 -5.77 -5.46 21.92
N ALA A 437 -6.74 -5.22 21.03
CA ALA A 437 -7.86 -4.33 21.30
C ALA A 437 -9.15 -5.13 21.50
N LEU A 438 -9.87 -4.82 22.57
CA LEU A 438 -11.06 -5.56 22.96
C LEU A 438 -12.21 -5.53 21.93
N ARG A 439 -12.17 -4.59 20.98
CA ARG A 439 -13.20 -4.46 19.95
C ARG A 439 -12.90 -5.29 18.70
N ALA A 440 -11.64 -5.61 18.43
CA ALA A 440 -11.23 -6.34 17.24
C ALA A 440 -11.08 -7.83 17.54
N GLU A 441 -10.39 -8.16 18.63
CA GLU A 441 -9.94 -9.53 18.89
C GLU A 441 -10.64 -10.13 20.13
N ARG A 442 -11.77 -10.83 19.89
CA ARG A 442 -12.54 -11.59 20.91
C ARG A 442 -13.24 -12.79 20.28
N PRO A 443 -13.54 -13.83 21.07
CA PRO A 443 -13.17 -14.05 22.48
C PRO A 443 -11.93 -14.96 22.67
N ASP A 444 -11.42 -15.57 21.60
CA ASP A 444 -10.45 -16.68 21.56
C ASP A 444 -9.00 -16.24 21.25
N ILE A 445 -8.73 -14.94 21.25
CA ILE A 445 -7.44 -14.36 20.84
C ILE A 445 -6.22 -14.94 21.59
N LEU A 446 -6.36 -15.31 22.87
CA LEU A 446 -5.25 -15.93 23.61
C LEU A 446 -4.92 -17.32 23.04
N GLN A 447 -5.95 -18.12 22.74
CA GLN A 447 -5.82 -19.46 22.18
C GLN A 447 -5.26 -19.41 20.75
N GLU A 448 -5.79 -18.49 19.93
CA GLU A 448 -5.25 -18.24 18.60
C GLU A 448 -3.76 -17.87 18.65
N MET A 449 -3.39 -17.02 19.61
CA MET A 449 -2.01 -16.56 19.71
C MET A 449 -1.08 -17.65 20.21
N GLU A 450 -1.51 -18.49 21.15
CA GLU A 450 -0.69 -19.61 21.59
C GLU A 450 -0.42 -20.59 20.44
N TRP A 451 -1.42 -20.86 19.60
CA TRP A 451 -1.24 -21.65 18.38
C TRP A 451 -0.28 -20.97 17.38
N LYS A 452 -0.46 -19.66 17.14
CA LYS A 452 0.40 -18.88 16.21
C LYS A 452 1.84 -18.77 16.71
N ARG A 453 2.06 -18.71 18.02
CA ARG A 453 3.39 -18.56 18.66
C ARG A 453 4.29 -19.77 18.45
N VAL A 454 3.73 -20.97 18.53
CA VAL A 454 4.49 -22.23 18.43
C VAL A 454 4.65 -22.70 16.98
N ALA A 455 3.97 -22.05 16.03
CA ALA A 455 4.05 -22.41 14.63
C ALA A 455 5.46 -22.17 14.03
N PRO A 456 5.94 -23.05 13.13
CA PRO A 456 7.21 -22.84 12.44
C PRO A 456 7.25 -21.51 11.67
N GLY A 457 8.39 -20.81 11.67
CA GLY A 457 8.58 -19.56 10.92
C GLY A 457 7.68 -18.38 11.32
N THR A 458 7.04 -18.43 12.49
CA THR A 458 6.16 -17.36 13.00
C THR A 458 6.94 -16.15 13.51
N ALA A 459 6.36 -14.94 13.33
CA ALA A 459 6.85 -13.69 13.90
C ALA A 459 6.44 -13.51 15.38
N PHE A 460 5.58 -14.39 15.89
CA PHE A 460 4.93 -14.22 17.20
C PHE A 460 5.58 -15.04 18.33
N ARG A 461 6.74 -15.67 18.08
CA ARG A 461 7.43 -16.56 19.03
C ARG A 461 7.67 -15.93 20.40
N HIS A 462 7.90 -14.62 20.40
CA HIS A 462 8.24 -13.84 21.58
C HIS A 462 7.03 -13.40 22.40
N PHE A 463 5.80 -13.71 22.00
CA PHE A 463 4.63 -13.37 22.81
C PHE A 463 4.44 -14.38 23.94
N ASP A 464 3.84 -13.95 25.03
CA ASP A 464 3.40 -14.84 26.10
C ASP A 464 1.92 -14.61 26.39
N PRO A 465 1.01 -15.36 25.73
CA PRO A 465 -0.43 -15.22 25.93
C PRO A 465 -0.91 -15.82 27.26
N SER A 466 -0.05 -16.52 28.00
CA SER A 466 -0.36 -17.14 29.30
C SER A 466 -0.03 -16.26 30.50
N GLY A 467 0.74 -15.20 30.28
CA GLY A 467 1.22 -14.37 31.36
C GLY A 467 0.14 -13.47 32.00
N PRO A 468 0.52 -12.74 33.08
CA PRO A 468 -0.43 -11.94 33.83
C PRO A 468 -1.04 -10.83 32.97
N GLN A 469 -2.31 -10.54 33.24
CA GLN A 469 -3.13 -9.70 32.36
C GLN A 469 -3.40 -8.33 32.96
N ALA A 470 -3.55 -7.33 32.10
CA ALA A 470 -4.03 -6.00 32.45
C ALA A 470 -4.91 -5.40 31.34
N THR A 471 -5.83 -4.53 31.73
CA THR A 471 -6.64 -3.73 30.80
C THR A 471 -6.20 -2.27 30.85
N ILE A 472 -5.90 -1.72 29.68
CA ILE A 472 -5.61 -0.30 29.45
C ILE A 472 -6.90 0.36 28.97
N LEU A 473 -7.44 1.26 29.80
CA LEU A 473 -8.56 2.11 29.44
C LEU A 473 -8.02 3.43 28.87
N LEU A 474 -8.34 3.69 27.60
CA LEU A 474 -7.98 4.93 26.91
C LEU A 474 -9.24 5.79 26.76
N LYS A 475 -9.24 6.99 27.35
CA LYS A 475 -10.32 7.97 27.26
C LYS A 475 -9.84 9.26 26.62
N ALA A 476 -10.77 10.00 26.03
CA ALA A 476 -10.53 11.36 25.57
C ALA A 476 -10.24 12.27 26.78
N GLY A 477 -9.11 12.97 26.75
CA GLY A 477 -8.75 14.01 27.72
C GLY A 477 -9.27 15.39 27.32
N SER A 478 -8.89 16.41 28.08
CA SER A 478 -9.35 17.80 27.89
C SER A 478 -8.91 18.42 26.55
N GLY A 479 -7.79 17.95 25.98
CA GLY A 479 -7.25 18.39 24.69
C GLY A 479 -7.82 17.65 23.48
N ALA A 480 -8.65 16.62 23.69
CA ALA A 480 -9.26 15.85 22.60
C ALA A 480 -10.14 16.73 21.71
N ALA A 481 -10.11 16.47 20.41
CA ALA A 481 -10.87 17.22 19.41
C ALA A 481 -11.18 16.33 18.20
N SER A 482 -11.97 16.84 17.25
CA SER A 482 -12.17 16.17 15.97
C SER A 482 -10.83 16.01 15.24
N ASP A 483 -10.69 14.94 14.44
CA ASP A 483 -9.42 14.58 13.78
C ASP A 483 -8.78 15.75 13.02
N ARG A 484 -9.58 16.58 12.34
CA ARG A 484 -9.08 17.79 11.66
C ARG A 484 -8.56 18.86 12.61
N ALA A 485 -9.32 19.15 13.65
CA ALA A 485 -8.92 20.16 14.63
C ALA A 485 -7.63 19.71 15.33
N LEU A 486 -7.53 18.42 15.62
CA LEU A 486 -6.35 17.80 16.21
C LEU A 486 -5.12 17.94 15.30
N VAL A 487 -5.22 17.52 14.03
CA VAL A 487 -4.11 17.60 13.07
C VAL A 487 -3.70 19.05 12.78
N ARG A 488 -4.68 19.96 12.67
CA ARG A 488 -4.41 21.39 12.47
C ARG A 488 -3.66 21.98 13.67
N LYS A 489 -4.11 21.70 14.90
CA LYS A 489 -3.43 22.15 16.13
C LYS A 489 -2.02 21.59 16.19
N TYR A 490 -1.85 20.29 15.94
CA TYR A 490 -0.55 19.64 15.92
C TYR A 490 0.43 20.31 14.95
N TYR A 491 0.03 20.54 13.70
CA TYR A 491 0.91 21.24 12.74
C TYR A 491 1.15 22.69 13.10
N ALA A 492 0.18 23.39 13.67
CA ALA A 492 0.39 24.73 14.18
C ALA A 492 1.43 24.75 15.32
N CYS A 493 1.43 23.76 16.21
CA CYS A 493 2.44 23.66 17.26
C CYS A 493 3.81 23.22 16.71
N ARG A 494 3.86 22.18 15.87
CA ARG A 494 5.11 21.64 15.32
C ARG A 494 5.82 22.56 14.32
N LEU A 495 5.07 23.25 13.45
CA LEU A 495 5.65 24.07 12.36
C LEU A 495 5.70 25.57 12.67
N LEU A 496 4.79 26.07 13.51
CA LEU A 496 4.72 27.50 13.85
C LEU A 496 5.12 27.77 15.31
N ALA A 497 5.61 26.75 16.04
CA ALA A 497 6.03 26.83 17.44
C ALA A 497 4.99 27.48 18.38
N ARG A 498 3.69 27.35 18.07
CA ARG A 498 2.60 28.02 18.80
C ARG A 498 2.29 27.40 20.17
N CYS A 499 2.73 26.17 20.41
CA CYS A 499 2.59 25.47 21.68
C CYS A 499 3.64 24.36 21.81
N ASP A 500 3.82 23.84 23.03
CA ASP A 500 4.62 22.64 23.25
C ASP A 500 3.86 21.39 22.77
N VAL A 501 4.49 20.63 21.88
CA VAL A 501 3.94 19.37 21.35
C VAL A 501 3.78 18.33 22.46
N ALA A 502 4.69 18.29 23.44
CA ALA A 502 4.61 17.34 24.54
C ALA A 502 3.42 17.61 25.44
N GLU A 503 3.20 18.88 25.81
CA GLU A 503 2.04 19.30 26.59
C GLU A 503 0.73 19.03 25.83
N PHE A 504 0.70 19.37 24.54
CA PHE A 504 -0.46 19.08 23.69
C PHE A 504 -0.81 17.59 23.69
N LEU A 505 0.18 16.71 23.49
CA LEU A 505 -0.03 15.25 23.49
C LEU A 505 -0.50 14.72 24.86
N ALA A 506 0.04 15.25 25.96
CA ALA A 506 -0.37 14.87 27.31
C ALA A 506 -1.83 15.20 27.61
N GLN A 507 -2.37 16.27 27.03
CA GLN A 507 -3.78 16.66 27.17
C GLN A 507 -4.74 15.82 26.32
N LEU A 508 -4.24 15.06 25.33
CA LEU A 508 -5.13 14.36 24.41
C LEU A 508 -5.85 13.21 25.09
N ALA A 509 -5.14 12.41 25.89
CA ALA A 509 -5.60 11.11 26.35
C ALA A 509 -5.51 10.96 27.87
N GLU A 510 -6.57 10.41 28.45
CA GLU A 510 -6.56 9.90 29.82
C GLU A 510 -6.38 8.39 29.80
N VAL A 511 -5.32 7.90 30.43
CA VAL A 511 -4.97 6.48 30.46
C VAL A 511 -5.09 5.93 31.88
N LYS A 512 -5.82 4.83 32.05
CA LYS A 512 -5.89 4.07 33.30
C LYS A 512 -5.57 2.61 33.05
N ILE A 513 -4.77 2.02 33.94
CA ILE A 513 -4.42 0.59 33.87
C ILE A 513 -5.10 -0.13 35.03
N THR A 514 -5.72 -1.26 34.75
CA THR A 514 -6.32 -2.16 35.75
C THR A 514 -5.71 -3.55 35.59
N VAL A 515 -5.04 -4.04 36.63
CA VAL A 515 -4.43 -5.37 36.63
C VAL A 515 -5.47 -6.41 36.99
N GLY A 516 -5.46 -7.54 36.29
CA GLY A 516 -6.39 -8.66 36.49
C GLY A 516 -6.88 -9.27 35.18
N PRO A 517 -7.67 -10.34 35.26
CA PRO A 517 -8.23 -11.01 34.08
C PRO A 517 -8.98 -10.04 33.16
N ILE A 518 -8.77 -10.18 31.86
CA ILE A 518 -9.42 -9.34 30.85
C ILE A 518 -10.84 -9.83 30.60
N ALA A 519 -11.83 -8.94 30.82
CA ALA A 519 -13.24 -9.28 30.65
C ALA A 519 -13.59 -9.63 29.19
N GLY A 520 -14.34 -10.73 29.01
CA GLY A 520 -14.85 -11.17 27.71
C GLY A 520 -13.85 -11.93 26.84
N ILE A 521 -12.74 -12.41 27.43
CA ILE A 521 -11.72 -13.23 26.78
C ILE A 521 -11.73 -14.63 27.42
N LEU A 522 -11.67 -15.66 26.59
CA LEU A 522 -11.53 -17.03 27.05
C LEU A 522 -10.11 -17.26 27.56
N PRO A 523 -9.91 -17.77 28.78
CA PRO A 523 -8.58 -18.11 29.25
C PRO A 523 -7.97 -19.23 28.40
N LEU A 524 -6.64 -19.33 28.42
CA LEU A 524 -5.97 -20.55 27.98
C LEU A 524 -6.33 -21.67 28.96
N ASN A 525 -6.77 -22.82 28.44
CA ASN A 525 -7.06 -24.00 29.27
C ASN A 525 -5.79 -24.35 30.07
N GLY A 526 -5.81 -24.12 31.38
CA GLY A 526 -4.66 -24.27 32.29
C GLY A 526 -4.40 -23.11 33.25
N ALA A 527 -5.04 -21.94 33.08
CA ALA A 527 -4.84 -20.79 33.97
C ALA A 527 -5.74 -20.76 35.23
N SER A 528 -6.43 -21.86 35.55
CA SER A 528 -7.37 -21.94 36.68
C SER A 528 -7.16 -23.15 37.61
N GLU A 529 -5.95 -23.69 37.70
CA GLU A 529 -5.59 -24.61 38.80
C GLU A 529 -4.59 -23.92 39.74
N ASP A 530 -5.17 -23.41 40.82
CA ASP A 530 -4.63 -23.27 42.18
C ASP A 530 -3.32 -22.50 42.43
N VAL A 531 -3.46 -21.20 42.74
CA VAL A 531 -2.67 -20.59 43.82
C VAL A 531 -3.52 -20.59 45.09
N SER A 532 -3.43 -21.68 45.85
CA SER A 532 -3.80 -21.67 47.26
C SER A 532 -2.58 -21.27 48.10
N PRO A 533 -2.68 -20.28 49.01
CA PRO A 533 -1.57 -19.92 49.88
C PRO A 533 -1.35 -21.01 50.93
N GLY A 534 -0.18 -21.65 50.91
CA GLY A 534 0.26 -22.56 51.97
C GLY A 534 0.45 -21.80 53.28
N ARG A 535 -0.09 -22.35 54.37
CA ARG A 535 0.19 -21.94 55.75
C ARG A 535 1.60 -22.34 56.17
#